data_AF-A0A350QZW1-F1
#
_entry.id   AF-A0A350QZW1-F1
#
_cell.length_a   1.000
_cell.length_b   1.000
_cell.length_c   1.000
_cell.angle_alpha   90.00
_cell.angle_beta   90.00
_cell.angle_gamma   90.00
#
_symmetry.space_group_name_H-M   'P 1'
#
loop_
_entity.id
_entity.type
_entity.pdbx_description
1 polymer ?
#
loop_
_entity_poly.entity_id
_entity_poly.type
_entity_poly.pdbx_seq_one_letter_code
_entity_poly.pdbx_strand_id
1 'polypeptide(L)'
;MKKKLLSTTLFGLLLVPGLLFSEPGASSQWQGWQPYSPRPEISPEFSVRKKGGPEGKGGLVMRHGAKEGLFGAWSKTFEVEGDVHYRVTALAKDRKVKNARANRYVEVFFHDLNGKYVVDDRLGVHTRPMYPWDQPAGHKGWTKFTEIFQAPAKATHATVRLFLRWEPGGEVEWAGASFEKSPPRQPRKARLAAVNFRPRGGKTTLENCRMLTPFVEKAAARKADLVVFGECITTVGNGLDHVTGAEPIPGPCTEFLGTLSDKHDLYLVTTLFERVGHKVYNTAVMLGPDGGLVGKYRKLCLARGEDRRGVS
;
A
#
# COMPACT_ATOMS: atom_id res chain seq x y z
N MET A 1 12.36 73.42 42.90
CA MET A 1 12.99 72.37 42.04
C MET A 1 13.07 71.08 42.85
N LYS A 2 12.24 70.09 42.53
CA LYS A 2 12.00 68.87 43.34
C LYS A 2 12.89 67.72 42.86
N LYS A 3 13.59 67.06 43.80
CA LYS A 3 14.40 65.85 43.60
C LYS A 3 13.49 64.65 43.29
N LYS A 4 13.82 63.85 42.27
CA LYS A 4 13.15 62.58 41.95
C LYS A 4 13.96 61.40 42.51
N LEU A 5 13.29 60.60 43.34
CA LEU A 5 13.69 59.25 43.75
C LEU A 5 13.56 58.30 42.55
N LEU A 6 14.57 57.49 42.23
CA LEU A 6 14.41 56.28 41.43
C LEU A 6 14.30 55.08 42.38
N SER A 7 13.21 54.32 42.20
CA SER A 7 12.89 53.08 42.88
C SER A 7 13.55 51.91 42.17
N THR A 8 14.30 51.09 42.92
CA THR A 8 14.94 49.87 42.45
C THR A 8 13.98 48.70 42.69
N THR A 9 13.49 48.05 41.63
CA THR A 9 12.69 46.83 41.75
C THR A 9 13.56 45.62 41.43
N LEU A 10 13.79 44.80 42.44
CA LEU A 10 14.55 43.55 42.41
C LEU A 10 13.63 42.42 41.89
N PHE A 11 13.91 41.84 40.72
CA PHE A 11 13.18 40.68 40.21
C PHE A 11 13.89 39.40 40.67
N GLY A 12 13.28 38.67 41.61
CA GLY A 12 13.78 37.38 42.08
C GLY A 12 13.59 36.29 41.02
N LEU A 13 14.69 35.64 40.64
CA LEU A 13 14.70 34.45 39.77
C LEU A 13 14.32 33.23 40.61
N LEU A 14 13.10 32.71 40.44
CA LEU A 14 12.69 31.42 41.02
C LEU A 14 13.31 30.27 40.19
N LEU A 15 14.32 29.60 40.75
CA LEU A 15 14.81 28.32 40.24
C LEU A 15 13.75 27.23 40.47
N VAL A 16 13.16 26.73 39.39
CA VAL A 16 12.36 25.51 39.40
C VAL A 16 13.31 24.31 39.25
N PRO A 17 13.27 23.29 40.11
CA PRO A 17 14.15 22.13 40.00
C PRO A 17 13.85 21.36 38.71
N GLY A 18 14.89 21.08 37.93
CA GLY A 18 14.79 20.30 36.70
C GLY A 18 14.22 18.91 36.96
N LEU A 19 13.11 18.60 36.30
CA LEU A 19 12.64 17.22 36.11
C LEU A 19 13.72 16.48 35.31
N LEU A 20 14.47 15.63 36.01
CA LEU A 20 15.32 14.61 35.41
C LEU A 20 14.42 13.67 34.60
N PHE A 21 14.38 13.87 33.28
CA PHE A 21 13.87 12.86 32.38
C PHE A 21 14.82 11.65 32.47
N SER A 22 14.31 10.55 33.01
CA SER A 22 14.94 9.24 32.91
C SER A 22 15.10 8.90 31.43
N GLU A 23 16.35 8.72 30.97
CA GLU A 23 16.62 8.17 29.64
C GLU A 23 16.09 6.72 29.57
N PRO A 24 15.15 6.41 28.66
CA PRO A 24 14.77 5.02 28.47
C PRO A 24 15.83 4.32 27.61
N GLY A 25 16.67 3.51 28.27
CA GLY A 25 17.14 2.22 27.77
C GLY A 25 18.18 2.20 26.64
N ALA A 26 19.40 1.80 27.00
CA ALA A 26 20.45 1.16 26.20
C ALA A 26 20.21 1.04 24.67
N SER A 27 21.06 1.71 23.90
CA SER A 27 21.29 1.61 22.45
C SER A 27 20.41 0.59 21.71
N SER A 28 19.17 0.97 21.41
CA SER A 28 18.24 0.15 20.61
C SER A 28 18.63 0.10 19.13
N GLN A 29 19.70 0.78 18.73
CA GLN A 29 20.20 0.77 17.36
C GLN A 29 20.96 -0.52 17.05
N TRP A 30 20.78 -1.06 15.84
CA TRP A 30 21.50 -2.24 15.38
C TRP A 30 21.91 -2.08 13.92
N GLN A 31 23.22 -2.06 13.65
CA GLN A 31 23.76 -1.98 12.28
C GLN A 31 23.18 -0.78 11.48
N GLY A 32 22.97 0.36 12.15
CA GLY A 32 22.38 1.58 11.59
C GLY A 32 20.86 1.59 11.47
N TRP A 33 20.17 0.51 11.87
CA TRP A 33 18.73 0.51 12.04
C TRP A 33 18.36 1.10 13.38
N GLN A 34 17.38 2.00 13.39
CA GLN A 34 16.88 2.66 14.59
C GLN A 34 15.35 2.53 14.68
N PRO A 35 14.78 2.50 15.90
CA PRO A 35 13.35 2.60 16.09
C PRO A 35 12.77 3.87 15.48
N TYR A 36 11.58 3.76 14.90
CA TYR A 36 10.81 4.88 14.38
C TYR A 36 9.34 4.72 14.79
N SER A 37 8.76 5.79 15.32
CA SER A 37 7.32 5.96 15.48
C SER A 37 6.99 7.42 15.13
N PRO A 38 5.86 7.70 14.45
CA PRO A 38 5.43 9.07 14.17
C PRO A 38 5.23 9.89 15.44
N ARG A 39 4.84 9.24 16.54
CA ARG A 39 4.64 9.87 17.84
C ARG A 39 5.01 8.90 18.99
N PRO A 40 5.57 9.38 20.11
CA PRO A 40 6.01 8.50 21.21
C PRO A 40 4.88 7.63 21.79
N GLU A 41 3.67 8.15 21.91
CA GLU A 41 2.54 7.49 22.57
C GLU A 41 1.96 6.29 21.81
N ILE A 42 2.29 6.14 20.52
CA ILE A 42 1.90 4.98 19.68
C ILE A 42 3.09 4.08 19.34
N SER A 43 4.27 4.34 19.93
CA SER A 43 5.48 3.58 19.67
C SER A 43 5.31 2.13 20.14
N PRO A 44 5.61 1.13 19.29
CA PRO A 44 5.70 -0.25 19.75
C PRO A 44 6.97 -0.48 20.57
N GLU A 45 7.10 -1.67 21.14
CA GLU A 45 8.33 -2.11 21.78
C GLU A 45 9.32 -2.60 20.72
N PHE A 46 10.56 -2.13 20.81
CA PHE A 46 11.65 -2.51 19.91
C PHE A 46 12.69 -3.34 20.65
N SER A 47 13.15 -4.42 20.03
CA SER A 47 14.24 -5.22 20.58
C SER A 47 15.04 -5.90 19.48
N VAL A 48 16.26 -6.35 19.80
CA VAL A 48 17.15 -7.03 18.85
C VAL A 48 17.40 -8.45 19.33
N ARG A 49 17.11 -9.44 18.46
CA ARG A 49 17.49 -10.84 18.65
C ARG A 49 18.84 -11.07 17.99
N LYS A 50 19.93 -11.07 18.74
CA LYS A 50 21.30 -11.22 18.19
C LYS A 50 21.51 -12.49 17.36
N LYS A 51 20.82 -13.58 17.70
CA LYS A 51 20.80 -14.85 16.94
C LYS A 51 19.49 -15.07 16.18
N GLY A 52 18.77 -13.99 15.89
CA GLY A 52 17.52 -13.99 15.13
C GLY A 52 17.75 -14.11 13.63
N GLY A 53 16.64 -14.11 12.88
CA GLY A 53 16.66 -14.33 11.43
C GLY A 53 16.85 -15.80 11.03
N PRO A 54 16.57 -16.15 9.76
CA PRO A 54 16.71 -17.52 9.29
C PRO A 54 18.17 -18.02 9.27
N GLU A 55 19.13 -17.11 9.15
CA GLU A 55 20.57 -17.42 9.17
C GLU A 55 21.23 -17.19 10.54
N GLY A 56 20.46 -16.82 11.58
CA GLY A 56 21.01 -16.55 12.91
C GLY A 56 21.92 -15.32 13.01
N LYS A 57 21.89 -14.41 12.02
CA LYS A 57 22.73 -13.20 11.93
C LYS A 57 22.16 -11.95 12.61
N GLY A 58 20.96 -12.05 13.17
CA GLY A 58 20.28 -10.94 13.83
C GLY A 58 18.85 -10.75 13.35
N GLY A 59 17.97 -10.41 14.28
CA GLY A 59 16.57 -10.09 14.02
C GLY A 59 16.15 -8.79 14.70
N LEU A 60 15.57 -7.88 13.93
CA LEU A 60 14.97 -6.63 14.40
C LEU A 60 13.51 -6.88 14.75
N VAL A 61 13.19 -6.87 16.04
CA VAL A 61 11.86 -7.24 16.53
C VAL A 61 11.06 -6.00 16.86
N MET A 62 9.80 -5.99 16.46
CA MET A 62 8.78 -5.09 16.98
C MET A 62 7.66 -5.89 17.61
N ARG A 63 7.30 -5.54 18.85
CA ARG A 63 6.18 -6.13 19.60
C ARG A 63 5.14 -5.07 19.90
N HIS A 64 3.89 -5.42 19.66
CA HIS A 64 2.74 -4.66 20.13
C HIS A 64 2.22 -5.24 21.43
N GLY A 65 2.04 -4.39 22.43
CA GLY A 65 1.27 -4.73 23.62
C GLY A 65 -0.23 -4.83 23.32
N ALA A 66 -1.05 -4.84 24.37
CA ALA A 66 -2.51 -4.89 24.23
C ALA A 66 -3.13 -3.59 23.68
N LYS A 67 -2.38 -2.48 23.69
CA LYS A 67 -2.86 -1.17 23.24
C LYS A 67 -3.16 -1.17 21.74
N GLU A 68 -4.31 -0.64 21.37
CA GLU A 68 -4.68 -0.42 19.97
C GLU A 68 -3.95 0.79 19.36
N GLY A 69 -3.83 0.80 18.03
CA GLY A 69 -3.26 1.93 17.31
C GLY A 69 -1.74 2.06 17.35
N LEU A 70 -1.02 1.09 17.93
CA LEU A 70 0.45 1.06 17.88
C LEU A 70 0.94 1.03 16.44
N PHE A 71 1.98 1.81 16.14
CA PHE A 71 2.48 2.02 14.79
C PHE A 71 3.96 2.38 14.85
N GLY A 72 4.81 1.58 14.22
CA GLY A 72 6.23 1.88 14.16
C GLY A 72 6.97 1.07 13.11
N ALA A 73 8.25 1.40 12.94
CA ALA A 73 9.15 0.71 12.06
C ALA A 73 10.57 0.66 12.60
N TRP A 74 11.35 -0.31 12.15
CA TRP A 74 12.80 -0.15 12.09
C TRP A 74 13.14 0.70 10.86
N SER A 75 13.87 1.79 11.04
CA SER A 75 14.21 2.77 10.00
C SER A 75 15.72 2.83 9.79
N LYS A 76 16.15 2.93 8.53
CA LYS A 76 17.55 3.21 8.17
C LYS A 76 17.59 4.07 6.90
N THR A 77 18.45 5.08 6.89
CA THR A 77 18.69 5.95 5.74
C THR A 77 20.00 5.55 5.06
N PHE A 78 19.97 5.52 3.74
CA PHE A 78 21.07 5.15 2.86
C PHE A 78 21.37 6.32 1.93
N GLU A 79 22.64 6.61 1.70
CA GLU A 79 23.05 7.49 0.60
C GLU A 79 22.78 6.80 -0.74
N VAL A 80 22.30 7.56 -1.71
CA VAL A 80 22.04 7.07 -3.06
C VAL A 80 22.55 8.05 -4.10
N GLU A 81 22.86 7.49 -5.28
CA GLU A 81 23.14 8.25 -6.48
C GLU A 81 21.86 8.33 -7.32
N GLY A 82 21.56 9.53 -7.83
CA GLY A 82 20.45 9.73 -8.75
C GLY A 82 20.59 8.89 -10.02
N ASP A 83 19.46 8.47 -10.58
CA ASP A 83 19.34 7.61 -11.77
C ASP A 83 19.94 6.19 -11.64
N VAL A 84 20.49 5.84 -10.49
CA VAL A 84 20.97 4.49 -10.17
C VAL A 84 19.82 3.62 -9.66
N HIS A 85 19.91 2.32 -9.93
CA HIS A 85 18.95 1.33 -9.47
C HIS A 85 19.43 0.66 -8.19
N TYR A 86 18.48 0.42 -7.28
CA TYR A 86 18.72 -0.19 -5.98
C TYR A 86 17.72 -1.31 -5.72
N ARG A 87 18.22 -2.42 -5.18
CA ARG A 87 17.40 -3.52 -4.70
C ARG A 87 17.22 -3.38 -3.20
N VAL A 88 15.96 -3.40 -2.76
CA VAL A 88 15.63 -3.64 -1.37
C VAL A 88 15.37 -5.13 -1.17
N THR A 89 15.85 -5.67 -0.06
CA THR A 89 15.50 -7.01 0.41
C THR A 89 15.20 -6.95 1.90
N ALA A 90 14.21 -7.70 2.37
CA ALA A 90 14.00 -7.97 3.79
C ALA A 90 13.25 -9.29 3.96
N LEU A 91 13.41 -9.92 5.12
CA LEU A 91 12.64 -11.09 5.53
C LEU A 91 11.84 -10.72 6.77
N ALA A 92 10.58 -11.19 6.85
CA ALA A 92 9.72 -10.99 8.01
C ALA A 92 9.16 -12.31 8.53
N LYS A 93 9.08 -12.45 9.85
CA LYS A 93 8.41 -13.56 10.52
C LYS A 93 7.39 -13.03 11.51
N ASP A 94 6.14 -13.41 11.31
CA ASP A 94 5.02 -12.90 12.08
C ASP A 94 4.69 -13.83 13.25
N ARG A 95 4.22 -13.24 14.34
CA ARG A 95 3.56 -13.96 15.44
C ARG A 95 2.32 -13.18 15.86
N LYS A 96 1.15 -13.83 15.84
CA LYS A 96 -0.14 -13.23 16.21
C LYS A 96 -0.50 -11.96 15.41
N VAL A 97 -0.05 -11.87 14.16
CA VAL A 97 -0.44 -10.80 13.22
C VAL A 97 -1.66 -11.27 12.45
N LYS A 98 -2.82 -10.63 12.65
CA LYS A 98 -4.09 -11.04 12.06
C LYS A 98 -4.19 -10.67 10.58
N ASN A 99 -3.69 -9.50 10.19
CA ASN A 99 -3.78 -8.98 8.83
C ASN A 99 -2.40 -8.55 8.31
N ALA A 100 -1.50 -9.52 8.16
CA ALA A 100 -0.12 -9.28 7.76
C ALA A 100 -0.01 -8.43 6.49
N ARG A 101 -0.86 -8.68 5.48
CA ARG A 101 -0.84 -7.94 4.21
C ARG A 101 -1.10 -6.44 4.39
N ALA A 102 -1.96 -6.05 5.31
CA ALA A 102 -2.30 -4.64 5.54
C ALA A 102 -1.39 -3.98 6.60
N ASN A 103 -0.84 -4.76 7.52
CA ASN A 103 -0.26 -4.26 8.75
C ASN A 103 1.25 -4.47 8.88
N ARG A 104 1.85 -5.22 7.96
CA ARG A 104 3.30 -5.45 7.87
C ARG A 104 3.75 -5.22 6.45
N TYR A 105 4.62 -4.23 6.27
CA TYR A 105 5.11 -3.86 4.95
C TYR A 105 6.51 -3.23 5.06
N VAL A 106 7.22 -3.25 3.94
CA VAL A 106 8.43 -2.46 3.78
C VAL A 106 8.06 -1.18 3.04
N GLU A 107 8.63 -0.07 3.46
CA GLU A 107 8.50 1.22 2.80
C GLU A 107 9.89 1.68 2.36
N VAL A 108 9.98 2.19 1.14
CA VAL A 108 11.18 2.88 0.62
C VAL A 108 10.73 4.24 0.12
N PHE A 109 11.42 5.32 0.52
CA PHE A 109 11.17 6.63 -0.07
C PHE A 109 12.47 7.38 -0.32
N PHE A 110 12.55 8.02 -1.49
CA PHE A 110 13.69 8.83 -1.91
C PHE A 110 13.49 10.29 -1.54
N HIS A 111 14.55 10.91 -1.02
CA HIS A 111 14.54 12.29 -0.54
C HIS A 111 15.90 12.97 -0.70
N ASP A 112 15.93 14.29 -0.50
CA ASP A 112 17.15 15.09 -0.47
C ASP A 112 17.89 14.99 0.89
N LEU A 113 18.96 15.76 1.05
CA LEU A 113 19.74 15.86 2.29
C LEU A 113 18.90 16.36 3.49
N ASN A 114 17.80 17.08 3.24
CA ASN A 114 16.92 17.65 4.26
C ASN A 114 15.72 16.75 4.59
N GLY A 115 15.64 15.55 4.02
CA GLY A 115 14.53 14.64 4.23
C GLY A 115 13.27 14.96 3.40
N LYS A 116 13.35 15.90 2.45
CA LYS A 116 12.21 16.29 1.62
C LYS A 116 12.11 15.41 0.38
N TYR A 117 10.89 15.01 0.01
CA TYR A 117 10.64 14.30 -1.23
C TYR A 117 11.10 15.11 -2.44
N VAL A 118 11.87 14.46 -3.31
CA VAL A 118 12.37 15.05 -4.54
C VAL A 118 11.33 14.92 -5.66
N VAL A 119 11.43 15.73 -6.70
CA VAL A 119 10.61 15.55 -7.91
C VAL A 119 11.21 14.43 -8.74
N ASP A 120 10.37 13.49 -9.17
CA ASP A 120 10.72 12.47 -10.15
C ASP A 120 10.45 13.01 -11.55
N ASP A 121 11.50 13.44 -12.24
CA ASP A 121 11.42 14.08 -13.55
C ASP A 121 10.83 13.15 -14.63
N ARG A 122 10.81 11.84 -14.41
CA ARG A 122 10.17 10.86 -15.30
C ARG A 122 8.64 10.91 -15.23
N LEU A 123 8.10 11.35 -14.09
CA LEU A 123 6.65 11.39 -13.81
C LEU A 123 6.13 12.83 -13.67
N GLY A 124 7.01 13.81 -13.48
CA GLY A 124 6.64 15.21 -13.27
C GLY A 124 5.98 15.49 -11.91
N VAL A 125 6.14 14.60 -10.93
CA VAL A 125 5.54 14.72 -9.59
C VAL A 125 6.56 14.39 -8.49
N HIS A 126 6.28 14.81 -7.26
CA HIS A 126 7.08 14.40 -6.11
C HIS A 126 7.10 12.88 -5.93
N THR A 127 8.23 12.36 -5.47
CA THR A 127 8.31 10.98 -5.00
C THR A 127 7.28 10.73 -3.92
N ARG A 128 6.82 9.49 -3.87
CA ARG A 128 5.97 8.95 -2.82
C ARG A 128 6.61 7.68 -2.31
N PRO A 129 6.27 7.25 -1.08
CA PRO A 129 6.76 5.97 -0.61
C PRO A 129 6.33 4.83 -1.54
N MET A 130 7.25 3.89 -1.73
CA MET A 130 7.08 2.69 -2.54
C MET A 130 7.11 1.49 -1.60
N TYR A 131 6.34 0.46 -1.97
CA TYR A 131 6.11 -0.70 -1.11
C TYR A 131 6.52 -1.97 -1.85
N PRO A 132 7.69 -2.55 -1.53
CA PRO A 132 8.11 -3.83 -2.09
C PRO A 132 7.06 -4.91 -1.85
N TRP A 133 6.84 -5.74 -2.86
CA TRP A 133 5.91 -6.86 -2.76
C TRP A 133 6.42 -7.91 -1.80
N ASP A 134 5.50 -8.50 -1.04
CA ASP A 134 5.77 -9.68 -0.25
C ASP A 134 5.59 -10.94 -1.11
N GLN A 135 6.43 -11.94 -0.85
CA GLN A 135 6.47 -13.21 -1.56
C GLN A 135 6.77 -14.33 -0.56
N PRO A 136 6.25 -15.55 -0.78
CA PRO A 136 6.66 -16.70 0.02
C PRO A 136 8.19 -16.83 0.05
N ALA A 137 8.78 -16.99 1.24
CA ALA A 137 10.20 -17.31 1.34
C ALA A 137 10.40 -18.83 1.35
N GLY A 138 11.59 -19.30 0.92
CA GLY A 138 11.98 -20.70 1.03
C GLY A 138 12.20 -21.20 2.47
N HIS A 139 12.13 -20.31 3.47
CA HIS A 139 12.29 -20.64 4.88
C HIS A 139 10.94 -20.70 5.59
N LYS A 140 10.71 -21.75 6.38
CA LYS A 140 9.44 -21.98 7.08
C LYS A 140 9.02 -20.78 7.94
N GLY A 141 7.86 -20.21 7.62
CA GLY A 141 7.25 -19.10 8.35
C GLY A 141 7.85 -17.72 8.09
N TRP A 142 8.76 -17.59 7.12
CA TRP A 142 9.29 -16.29 6.70
C TRP A 142 8.60 -15.82 5.41
N THR A 143 8.39 -14.52 5.31
CA THR A 143 7.97 -13.85 4.07
C THR A 143 9.10 -12.97 3.57
N LYS A 144 9.38 -13.00 2.26
CA LYS A 144 10.40 -12.19 1.63
C LYS A 144 9.79 -10.95 1.00
N PHE A 145 10.44 -9.82 1.20
CA PHE A 145 10.17 -8.56 0.52
C PHE A 145 11.35 -8.28 -0.39
N THR A 146 11.10 -8.08 -1.69
CA THR A 146 12.16 -7.64 -2.60
C THR A 146 11.60 -6.93 -3.82
N GLU A 147 12.22 -5.81 -4.19
CA GLU A 147 11.90 -5.07 -5.40
C GLU A 147 13.12 -4.21 -5.79
N ILE A 148 13.18 -3.81 -7.07
CA ILE A 148 14.19 -2.89 -7.58
C ILE A 148 13.52 -1.53 -7.85
N PHE A 149 14.10 -0.46 -7.31
CA PHE A 149 13.68 0.91 -7.58
C PHE A 149 14.82 1.71 -8.21
N GLN A 150 14.49 2.58 -9.16
CA GLN A 150 15.42 3.59 -9.64
C GLN A 150 15.27 4.84 -8.80
N ALA A 151 16.38 5.31 -8.21
CA ALA A 151 16.44 6.58 -7.52
C ALA A 151 16.20 7.72 -8.54
N PRO A 152 15.29 8.66 -8.27
CA PRO A 152 15.16 9.85 -9.11
C PRO A 152 16.49 10.62 -9.19
N ALA A 153 16.76 11.27 -10.32
CA ALA A 153 17.99 12.02 -10.57
C ALA A 153 18.41 12.97 -9.42
N LYS A 154 17.43 13.59 -8.74
CA LYS A 154 17.66 14.57 -7.66
C LYS A 154 17.77 13.95 -6.27
N ALA A 155 17.54 12.64 -6.12
CA ALA A 155 17.62 11.97 -4.82
C ALA A 155 19.07 11.82 -4.39
N THR A 156 19.35 12.17 -3.13
CA THR A 156 20.65 11.93 -2.49
C THR A 156 20.56 10.86 -1.42
N HIS A 157 19.34 10.57 -0.94
CA HIS A 157 19.09 9.55 0.08
C HIS A 157 17.85 8.71 -0.22
N ALA A 158 17.84 7.50 0.32
CA ALA A 158 16.67 6.66 0.46
C ALA A 158 16.51 6.22 1.91
N THR A 159 15.31 6.34 2.46
CA THR A 159 14.99 5.76 3.76
C THR A 159 14.17 4.50 3.57
N VAL A 160 14.62 3.42 4.20
CA VAL A 160 13.91 2.13 4.27
C VAL A 160 13.32 1.97 5.66
N ARG A 161 12.03 1.60 5.71
CA ARG A 161 11.31 1.32 6.95
C ARG A 161 10.65 -0.04 6.90
N LEU A 162 10.81 -0.81 7.97
CA LEU A 162 10.25 -2.14 8.14
C LEU A 162 9.12 -2.04 9.16
N PHE A 163 7.86 -2.01 8.73
CA PHE A 163 6.71 -1.61 9.54
C PHE A 163 5.95 -2.75 10.23
N LEU A 164 5.42 -2.46 11.41
CA LEU A 164 4.27 -3.14 12.00
C LEU A 164 3.29 -2.07 12.49
N ARG A 165 2.00 -2.23 12.18
CA ARG A 165 0.95 -1.32 12.64
C ARG A 165 -0.31 -2.06 13.05
N TRP A 166 -1.02 -1.53 14.04
CA TRP A 166 -2.41 -1.87 14.37
C TRP A 166 -2.69 -3.36 14.63
N GLU A 167 -1.71 -4.04 15.21
CA GLU A 167 -1.81 -5.47 15.56
C GLU A 167 -1.67 -5.67 17.07
N PRO A 168 -2.70 -5.44 17.90
CA PRO A 168 -2.62 -5.66 19.34
C PRO A 168 -2.15 -7.08 19.68
N GLY A 169 -1.08 -7.20 20.48
CA GLY A 169 -0.44 -8.48 20.81
C GLY A 169 0.38 -9.11 19.68
N GLY A 170 0.47 -8.46 18.52
CA GLY A 170 1.25 -8.92 17.37
C GLY A 170 2.74 -8.65 17.53
N GLU A 171 3.55 -9.46 16.84
CA GLU A 171 4.99 -9.30 16.75
C GLU A 171 5.43 -9.57 15.31
N VAL A 172 6.40 -8.79 14.85
CA VAL A 172 7.18 -9.12 13.65
C VAL A 172 8.67 -9.13 13.99
N GLU A 173 9.37 -10.13 13.48
CA GLU A 173 10.82 -10.17 13.44
C GLU A 173 11.30 -9.95 12.01
N TRP A 174 12.11 -8.93 11.79
CA TRP A 174 12.73 -8.62 10.51
C TRP A 174 14.18 -9.10 10.47
N ALA A 175 14.63 -9.61 9.33
CA ALA A 175 16.01 -10.07 9.15
C ALA A 175 16.50 -9.81 7.73
N GLY A 176 17.84 -9.76 7.55
CA GLY A 176 18.48 -9.65 6.23
C GLY A 176 18.04 -8.41 5.44
N ALA A 177 17.72 -7.31 6.14
CA ALA A 177 17.26 -6.09 5.49
C ALA A 177 18.43 -5.35 4.84
N SER A 178 18.39 -5.15 3.53
CA SER A 178 19.43 -4.45 2.76
C SER A 178 18.84 -3.54 1.68
N PHE A 179 19.64 -2.55 1.28
CA PHE A 179 19.36 -1.63 0.19
C PHE A 179 20.66 -1.36 -0.57
N GLU A 180 20.81 -2.00 -1.74
CA GLU A 180 22.10 -2.12 -2.42
C GLU A 180 21.94 -1.78 -3.91
N LYS A 181 23.00 -1.24 -4.54
CA LYS A 181 23.02 -0.98 -5.99
C LYS A 181 22.71 -2.29 -6.73
N SER A 182 21.92 -2.19 -7.79
CA SER A 182 21.47 -3.32 -8.60
C SER A 182 21.48 -2.92 -10.07
N PRO A 183 21.67 -3.87 -11.01
CA PRO A 183 21.28 -3.62 -12.38
C PRO A 183 19.77 -3.28 -12.46
N PRO A 184 19.35 -2.54 -13.51
CA PRO A 184 17.94 -2.29 -13.77
C PRO A 184 17.12 -3.58 -13.82
N ARG A 185 15.85 -3.47 -13.46
CA ARG A 185 14.91 -4.59 -13.64
C ARG A 185 14.77 -4.89 -15.13
N GLN A 186 14.74 -6.18 -15.48
CA GLN A 186 14.29 -6.63 -16.79
C GLN A 186 12.90 -6.02 -17.11
N PRO A 187 12.75 -5.25 -18.20
CA PRO A 187 11.48 -4.64 -18.54
C PRO A 187 10.39 -5.69 -18.75
N ARG A 188 9.23 -5.49 -18.10
CA ARG A 188 8.02 -6.29 -18.33
C ARG A 188 6.98 -5.37 -18.95
N LYS A 189 6.98 -5.29 -20.28
CA LYS A 189 6.06 -4.42 -21.01
C LYS A 189 4.66 -5.03 -20.95
N ALA A 190 3.67 -4.20 -20.69
CA ALA A 190 2.26 -4.53 -20.83
C ALA A 190 1.58 -3.44 -21.67
N ARG A 191 0.67 -3.84 -22.55
CA ARG A 191 -0.16 -2.98 -23.38
C ARG A 191 -1.55 -2.89 -22.77
N LEU A 192 -1.95 -1.68 -22.44
CA LEU A 192 -3.23 -1.41 -21.77
C LEU A 192 -4.23 -0.82 -22.77
N ALA A 193 -5.50 -1.22 -22.67
CA ALA A 193 -6.61 -0.60 -23.38
C ALA A 193 -7.63 -0.07 -22.36
N ALA A 194 -7.85 1.25 -22.37
CA ALA A 194 -8.91 1.88 -21.59
C ALA A 194 -10.11 2.16 -22.51
N VAL A 195 -11.27 1.61 -22.17
CA VAL A 195 -12.48 1.72 -22.99
C VAL A 195 -13.41 2.77 -22.38
N ASN A 196 -13.53 3.91 -23.06
CA ASN A 196 -14.58 4.88 -22.77
C ASN A 196 -15.82 4.54 -23.62
N PHE A 197 -16.75 3.81 -23.02
CA PHE A 197 -18.00 3.40 -23.66
C PHE A 197 -19.17 3.58 -22.71
N ARG A 198 -20.29 4.05 -23.25
CA ARG A 198 -21.55 4.18 -22.54
C ARG A 198 -22.60 3.31 -23.26
N PRO A 199 -22.97 2.14 -22.69
CA PRO A 199 -24.02 1.29 -23.26
C PRO A 199 -25.34 2.04 -23.46
N ARG A 200 -26.08 1.68 -24.50
CA ARG A 200 -27.41 2.21 -24.83
C ARG A 200 -28.27 1.09 -25.41
N GLY A 201 -29.54 1.02 -24.99
CA GLY A 201 -30.52 0.10 -25.57
C GLY A 201 -30.53 -1.32 -25.00
N GLY A 202 -29.66 -1.63 -24.05
CA GLY A 202 -29.75 -2.86 -23.26
C GLY A 202 -30.91 -2.78 -22.27
N LYS A 203 -31.46 -3.93 -21.88
CA LYS A 203 -32.53 -4.10 -20.90
C LYS A 203 -32.09 -4.94 -19.69
N THR A 204 -30.94 -5.60 -19.78
CA THR A 204 -30.36 -6.43 -18.71
C THR A 204 -28.88 -6.13 -18.50
N THR A 205 -28.33 -6.60 -17.37
CA THR A 205 -26.89 -6.52 -17.10
C THR A 205 -26.06 -7.28 -18.14
N LEU A 206 -26.51 -8.49 -18.48
CA LEU A 206 -25.85 -9.35 -19.45
C LEU A 206 -25.89 -8.78 -20.87
N GLU A 207 -26.98 -8.12 -21.28
CA GLU A 207 -27.05 -7.42 -22.57
C GLU A 207 -26.01 -6.29 -22.65
N ASN A 208 -25.82 -5.52 -21.58
CA ASN A 208 -24.76 -4.51 -21.52
C ASN A 208 -23.36 -5.15 -21.61
N CYS A 209 -23.12 -6.28 -20.95
CA CYS A 209 -21.86 -7.02 -21.08
C CYS A 209 -21.60 -7.49 -22.51
N ARG A 210 -22.64 -8.00 -23.22
CA ARG A 210 -22.51 -8.41 -24.62
C ARG A 210 -22.09 -7.26 -25.54
N MET A 211 -22.49 -6.02 -25.24
CA MET A 211 -22.05 -4.82 -25.98
C MET A 211 -20.56 -4.51 -25.81
N LEU A 212 -19.87 -5.11 -24.84
CA LEU A 212 -18.42 -4.92 -24.63
C LEU A 212 -17.58 -5.77 -25.59
N THR A 213 -18.14 -6.83 -26.17
CA THR A 213 -17.47 -7.76 -27.09
C THR A 213 -16.65 -7.06 -28.19
N PRO A 214 -17.18 -6.14 -29.01
CA PRO A 214 -16.40 -5.51 -30.07
C PRO A 214 -15.21 -4.70 -29.56
N PHE A 215 -15.27 -4.18 -28.31
CA PHE A 215 -14.15 -3.47 -27.70
C PHE A 215 -13.07 -4.43 -27.22
N VAL A 216 -13.45 -5.59 -26.68
CA VAL A 216 -12.52 -6.67 -26.34
C VAL A 216 -11.82 -7.17 -27.60
N GLU A 217 -12.57 -7.48 -28.65
CA GLU A 217 -12.02 -7.96 -29.93
C GLU A 217 -11.05 -6.93 -30.56
N LYS A 218 -11.42 -5.64 -30.52
CA LYS A 218 -10.54 -4.56 -30.98
C LYS A 218 -9.26 -4.44 -30.14
N ALA A 219 -9.35 -4.62 -28.83
CA ALA A 219 -8.19 -4.60 -27.95
C ALA A 219 -7.28 -5.83 -28.18
N ALA A 220 -7.87 -7.01 -28.34
CA ALA A 220 -7.18 -8.25 -28.69
C ALA A 220 -6.44 -8.13 -30.02
N ALA A 221 -7.08 -7.57 -31.06
CA ALA A 221 -6.46 -7.32 -32.36
C ALA A 221 -5.25 -6.37 -32.28
N ARG A 222 -5.23 -5.49 -31.26
CA ARG A 222 -4.10 -4.60 -30.96
C ARG A 222 -3.10 -5.21 -29.98
N LYS A 223 -3.26 -6.49 -29.62
CA LYS A 223 -2.42 -7.24 -28.68
C LYS A 223 -2.36 -6.57 -27.31
N ALA A 224 -3.48 -6.02 -26.81
CA ALA A 224 -3.55 -5.59 -25.43
C ALA A 224 -3.27 -6.79 -24.50
N ASP A 225 -2.78 -6.53 -23.29
CA ASP A 225 -2.67 -7.53 -22.21
C ASP A 225 -3.78 -7.33 -21.17
N LEU A 226 -4.26 -6.08 -21.02
CA LEU A 226 -5.29 -5.68 -20.06
C LEU A 226 -6.27 -4.71 -20.71
N VAL A 227 -7.58 -4.97 -20.54
CA VAL A 227 -8.65 -4.06 -20.94
C VAL A 227 -9.43 -3.60 -19.71
N VAL A 228 -9.64 -2.28 -19.59
CA VAL A 228 -10.36 -1.67 -18.47
C VAL A 228 -11.63 -0.98 -18.99
N PHE A 229 -12.77 -1.31 -18.40
CA PHE A 229 -14.08 -0.72 -18.67
C PHE A 229 -14.49 0.29 -17.59
N GLY A 230 -15.56 1.06 -17.89
CA GLY A 230 -16.13 2.05 -16.98
C GLY A 230 -16.82 1.45 -15.76
N GLU A 231 -17.07 2.31 -14.76
CA GLU A 231 -17.77 1.94 -13.52
C GLU A 231 -19.21 1.49 -13.77
N CYS A 232 -19.61 0.41 -13.12
CA CYS A 232 -20.93 -0.21 -13.10
C CYS A 232 -21.54 -0.32 -14.50
N ILE A 233 -20.70 -0.60 -15.50
CA ILE A 233 -21.07 -0.56 -16.92
C ILE A 233 -22.23 -1.52 -17.23
N THR A 234 -22.40 -2.55 -16.40
CA THR A 234 -23.49 -3.53 -16.49
C THR A 234 -24.87 -2.90 -16.25
N THR A 235 -25.00 -1.78 -15.54
CA THR A 235 -26.30 -1.11 -15.29
C THR A 235 -26.43 0.23 -16.01
N VAL A 236 -25.43 0.64 -16.80
CA VAL A 236 -25.46 1.94 -17.48
C VAL A 236 -26.47 1.91 -18.63
N GLY A 237 -27.47 2.80 -18.57
CA GLY A 237 -28.37 3.05 -19.70
C GLY A 237 -29.36 1.94 -20.03
N ASN A 238 -29.59 0.99 -19.12
CA ASN A 238 -30.56 -0.10 -19.28
C ASN A 238 -31.76 -0.04 -18.32
N GLY A 239 -31.87 1.03 -17.52
CA GLY A 239 -32.99 1.24 -16.59
C GLY A 239 -32.90 0.48 -15.27
N LEU A 240 -31.88 -0.38 -15.10
CA LEU A 240 -31.61 -1.05 -13.83
C LEU A 240 -30.93 -0.10 -12.85
N ASP A 241 -31.25 -0.30 -11.57
CA ASP A 241 -30.57 0.34 -10.46
C ASP A 241 -29.58 -0.62 -9.79
N HIS A 242 -28.94 -0.13 -8.74
CA HIS A 242 -27.98 -0.88 -7.93
C HIS A 242 -28.59 -2.13 -7.25
N VAL A 243 -29.90 -2.22 -7.02
CA VAL A 243 -30.52 -3.40 -6.41
C VAL A 243 -30.91 -4.41 -7.49
N THR A 244 -31.65 -3.95 -8.48
CA THR A 244 -32.22 -4.75 -9.58
C THR A 244 -31.14 -5.24 -10.55
N GLY A 245 -30.04 -4.50 -10.69
CA GLY A 245 -28.87 -4.88 -11.47
C GLY A 245 -27.77 -5.58 -10.66
N ALA A 246 -27.99 -5.89 -9.39
CA ALA A 246 -26.99 -6.60 -8.58
C ALA A 246 -27.06 -8.12 -8.76
N GLU A 247 -25.90 -8.75 -8.91
CA GLU A 247 -25.74 -10.19 -9.11
C GLU A 247 -24.62 -10.75 -8.22
N PRO A 248 -24.59 -12.08 -7.93
CA PRO A 248 -23.46 -12.68 -7.21
C PRO A 248 -22.15 -12.55 -8.01
N ILE A 249 -21.02 -12.62 -7.32
CA ILE A 249 -19.69 -12.70 -7.95
C ILE A 249 -18.94 -13.91 -7.38
N PRO A 250 -18.65 -14.95 -8.18
CA PRO A 250 -18.97 -15.08 -9.61
C PRO A 250 -20.48 -15.12 -9.93
N GLY A 251 -20.86 -14.70 -11.13
CA GLY A 251 -22.23 -14.68 -11.64
C GLY A 251 -22.32 -14.36 -13.15
N PRO A 252 -23.53 -14.13 -13.69
CA PRO A 252 -23.77 -14.10 -15.13
C PRO A 252 -22.86 -13.16 -15.95
N CYS A 253 -22.61 -11.94 -15.46
CA CYS A 253 -21.72 -11.01 -16.15
C CYS A 253 -20.26 -11.44 -16.07
N THR A 254 -19.79 -11.88 -14.90
CA THR A 254 -18.38 -12.28 -14.77
C THR A 254 -18.09 -13.58 -15.50
N GLU A 255 -19.06 -14.49 -15.58
CA GLU A 255 -18.95 -15.71 -16.39
C GLU A 255 -18.88 -15.38 -17.88
N PHE A 256 -19.80 -14.55 -18.39
CA PHE A 256 -19.76 -14.12 -19.80
C PHE A 256 -18.46 -13.39 -20.15
N LEU A 257 -18.06 -12.41 -19.33
CA LEU A 257 -16.80 -11.70 -19.56
C LEU A 257 -15.58 -12.61 -19.37
N GLY A 258 -15.69 -13.65 -18.53
CA GLY A 258 -14.68 -14.69 -18.38
C GLY A 258 -14.46 -15.43 -19.69
N THR A 259 -15.54 -15.79 -20.40
CA THR A 259 -15.43 -16.42 -21.74
C THR A 259 -14.71 -15.53 -22.75
N LEU A 260 -14.90 -14.21 -22.69
CA LEU A 260 -14.19 -13.27 -23.56
C LEU A 260 -12.70 -13.13 -23.17
N SER A 261 -12.40 -13.19 -21.87
CA SER A 261 -11.04 -13.13 -21.34
C SER A 261 -10.24 -14.36 -21.80
N ASP A 262 -10.82 -15.55 -21.64
CA ASP A 262 -10.28 -16.84 -22.08
C ASP A 262 -10.06 -16.89 -23.60
N LYS A 263 -11.13 -16.59 -24.37
CA LYS A 263 -11.09 -16.62 -25.84
C LYS A 263 -10.00 -15.74 -26.45
N HIS A 264 -9.68 -14.62 -25.81
CA HIS A 264 -8.78 -13.61 -26.35
C HIS A 264 -7.42 -13.53 -25.65
N ASP A 265 -7.16 -14.38 -24.64
CA ASP A 265 -5.93 -14.36 -23.83
C ASP A 265 -5.68 -12.96 -23.23
N LEU A 266 -6.71 -12.41 -22.57
CA LEU A 266 -6.72 -11.05 -22.03
C LEU A 266 -7.09 -11.01 -20.56
N TYR A 267 -6.51 -10.08 -19.81
CA TYR A 267 -7.10 -9.63 -18.56
C TYR A 267 -8.22 -8.61 -18.82
N LEU A 268 -9.39 -8.81 -18.22
CA LEU A 268 -10.50 -7.84 -18.26
C LEU A 268 -10.78 -7.28 -16.87
N VAL A 269 -10.93 -5.96 -16.78
CA VAL A 269 -11.32 -5.25 -15.56
C VAL A 269 -12.58 -4.46 -15.79
N THR A 270 -13.57 -4.67 -14.93
CA THR A 270 -14.82 -3.92 -14.93
C THR A 270 -15.34 -3.76 -13.51
N THR A 271 -16.43 -3.01 -13.31
CA THR A 271 -17.15 -3.01 -12.04
C THR A 271 -18.64 -3.28 -12.26
N LEU A 272 -19.27 -3.88 -11.24
CA LEU A 272 -20.69 -4.22 -11.21
C LEU A 272 -21.21 -4.15 -9.76
N PHE A 273 -22.54 -4.11 -9.61
CA PHE A 273 -23.15 -4.26 -8.30
C PHE A 273 -23.17 -5.74 -7.87
N GLU A 274 -22.48 -6.05 -6.77
CA GLU A 274 -22.41 -7.38 -6.19
C GLU A 274 -23.52 -7.58 -5.16
N ARG A 275 -24.29 -8.66 -5.30
CA ARG A 275 -25.26 -9.11 -4.30
C ARG A 275 -24.68 -10.17 -3.39
N VAL A 276 -24.69 -9.93 -2.08
CA VAL A 276 -24.37 -10.94 -1.05
C VAL A 276 -25.44 -10.94 0.03
N GLY A 277 -26.33 -11.93 -0.03
CA GLY A 277 -27.54 -11.95 0.79
C GLY A 277 -28.37 -10.69 0.60
N HIS A 278 -28.65 -9.98 1.69
CA HIS A 278 -29.40 -8.72 1.67
C HIS A 278 -28.55 -7.49 1.29
N LYS A 279 -27.22 -7.63 1.13
CA LYS A 279 -26.31 -6.50 0.89
C LYS A 279 -25.98 -6.34 -0.58
N VAL A 280 -25.75 -5.10 -0.99
CA VAL A 280 -25.32 -4.69 -2.33
C VAL A 280 -24.01 -3.92 -2.22
N TYR A 281 -23.00 -4.25 -3.02
CA TYR A 281 -21.72 -3.56 -3.02
C TYR A 281 -21.34 -3.09 -4.43
N ASN A 282 -20.74 -1.91 -4.55
CA ASN A 282 -20.06 -1.53 -5.80
C ASN A 282 -18.70 -2.25 -5.84
N THR A 283 -18.54 -3.17 -6.79
CA THR A 283 -17.43 -4.13 -6.80
C THR A 283 -16.69 -4.14 -8.13
N ALA A 284 -15.40 -3.85 -8.09
CA ALA A 284 -14.48 -4.09 -9.19
C ALA A 284 -14.09 -5.56 -9.25
N VAL A 285 -13.98 -6.11 -10.46
CA VAL A 285 -13.53 -7.48 -10.71
C VAL A 285 -12.42 -7.47 -11.76
N MET A 286 -11.50 -8.42 -11.62
CA MET A 286 -10.46 -8.70 -12.61
C MET A 286 -10.56 -10.16 -13.02
N LEU A 287 -10.71 -10.39 -14.32
CA LEU A 287 -10.79 -11.71 -14.94
C LEU A 287 -9.47 -11.99 -15.65
N GLY A 288 -9.00 -13.23 -15.54
CA GLY A 288 -7.73 -13.69 -16.08
C GLY A 288 -7.85 -14.19 -17.53
N PRO A 289 -6.71 -14.38 -18.21
CA PRO A 289 -6.66 -14.97 -19.54
C PRO A 289 -7.13 -16.43 -19.60
N ASP A 290 -7.37 -17.07 -18.45
CA ASP A 290 -7.99 -18.39 -18.31
C ASP A 290 -9.52 -18.30 -18.09
N GLY A 291 -10.09 -17.09 -18.17
CA GLY A 291 -11.49 -16.80 -17.86
C GLY A 291 -11.82 -16.79 -16.37
N GLY A 292 -10.86 -17.10 -15.50
CA GLY A 292 -11.05 -17.18 -14.05
C GLY A 292 -11.10 -15.81 -13.37
N LEU A 293 -11.76 -15.74 -12.21
CA LEU A 293 -11.73 -14.55 -11.35
C LEU A 293 -10.38 -14.46 -10.63
N VAL A 294 -9.55 -13.50 -11.05
CA VAL A 294 -8.24 -13.21 -10.42
C VAL A 294 -8.44 -12.52 -9.06
N GLY A 295 -9.43 -11.64 -8.98
CA GLY A 295 -9.75 -10.95 -7.74
C GLY A 295 -10.94 -10.01 -7.85
N LYS A 296 -11.46 -9.59 -6.69
CA LYS A 296 -12.51 -8.58 -6.58
C LYS A 296 -12.20 -7.58 -5.47
N TYR A 297 -12.68 -6.35 -5.62
CA TYR A 297 -12.50 -5.26 -4.68
C TYR A 297 -13.81 -4.49 -4.50
N ARG A 298 -14.28 -4.39 -3.26
CA ARG A 298 -15.45 -3.58 -2.90
C ARG A 298 -15.02 -2.15 -2.61
N LYS A 299 -15.73 -1.19 -3.21
CA LYS A 299 -15.51 0.24 -3.01
C LYS A 299 -15.66 0.59 -1.53
N LEU A 300 -14.57 1.05 -0.90
CA LEU A 300 -14.56 1.40 0.53
C LEU A 300 -15.17 2.77 0.80
N CYS A 301 -14.98 3.71 -0.13
CA CYS A 301 -15.49 5.07 -0.01
C CYS A 301 -16.57 5.29 -1.06
N LEU A 302 -17.82 5.14 -0.63
CA LEU A 302 -18.98 5.31 -1.50
C LEU A 302 -19.07 6.74 -2.03
N ALA A 303 -19.49 6.88 -3.28
CA ALA A 303 -19.85 8.16 -3.84
C ALA A 303 -21.11 8.68 -3.14
N ARG A 304 -21.22 10.01 -3.04
CA ARG A 304 -22.37 10.66 -2.38
C ARG A 304 -23.68 10.12 -2.95
N GLY A 305 -24.52 9.56 -2.09
CA GLY A 305 -25.85 9.07 -2.45
C GLY A 305 -25.93 7.58 -2.81
N GLU A 306 -24.80 6.87 -2.97
CA GLU A 306 -24.81 5.39 -3.06
C GLU A 306 -25.27 4.78 -1.73
N ASP A 307 -24.79 5.34 -0.61
CA ASP A 307 -25.17 4.97 0.77
C ASP A 307 -26.67 5.13 1.02
N ARG A 308 -27.23 6.27 0.61
CA ARG A 308 -28.68 6.58 0.76
C ARG A 308 -29.57 5.65 -0.04
N ARG A 309 -29.01 4.98 -1.04
CA ARG A 309 -29.71 4.02 -1.89
C ARG A 309 -29.58 2.59 -1.37
N GLY A 310 -28.68 2.32 -0.41
CA GLY A 310 -28.52 1.00 0.20
C GLY A 310 -27.32 0.21 -0.30
N VAL A 311 -26.37 0.88 -0.98
CA VAL A 311 -25.05 0.28 -1.26
C VAL A 311 -24.24 0.27 0.04
N SER A 312 -23.66 -0.90 0.36
CA SER A 312 -22.86 -1.20 1.55
C SER A 312 -21.36 -1.10 1.28
#